data_AF-A0A257QRH5-F1
#
_entry.id   AF-A0A257QRH5-F1
#
_cell.length_a   1.000
_cell.length_b   1.000
_cell.length_c   1.000
_cell.angle_alpha   90.00
_cell.angle_beta   90.00
_cell.angle_gamma   90.00
#
_symmetry.space_group_name_H-M   'P 1'
#
loop_
_entity.id
_entity.type
_entity.pdbx_description
1 polymer ?
#
loop_
_entity_poly.entity_id
_entity_poly.type
_entity_poly.pdbx_seq_one_letter_code
_entity_poly.pdbx_strand_id
1 'polypeptide(L)'
;SYQIGCTSACRFIFTHGIFDFYQAVRPNPAVLARLSQLLDPERPFVGIAPTVDRNRVVVKEGRLMERHTDVPWNHWVPGDWGWIKNPDDKSAEELGSEGCNIIYAGGGCFVNYYPERPPKTLDQAIKRVYGWRFGLEESELDLSADLMQQLRQDPRSGGMLRDVRDYPKRFGVVGPAPPGA
;
A
#
# COMPACT_ATOMS: atom_id res chain seq x y z
N SER A 1 12.83 -8.46 18.65
CA SER A 1 11.93 -7.57 17.89
C SER A 1 12.45 -7.45 16.47
N TYR A 2 11.58 -7.49 15.45
CA TYR A 2 11.99 -7.20 14.08
C TYR A 2 12.01 -5.68 13.88
N GLN A 3 13.11 -5.12 13.40
CA GLN A 3 13.15 -3.74 12.88
C GLN A 3 13.02 -3.82 11.36
N ILE A 4 11.84 -3.53 10.84
CA ILE A 4 11.56 -3.54 9.40
C ILE A 4 10.99 -2.19 8.98
N GLY A 5 11.45 -1.69 7.83
CA GLY A 5 10.91 -0.47 7.23
C GLY A 5 9.45 -0.65 6.81
N CYS A 6 8.70 0.45 6.72
CA CYS A 6 7.25 0.45 6.45
C CYS A 6 6.85 -0.37 5.21
N THR A 7 7.64 -0.33 4.12
CA THR A 7 7.36 -1.10 2.91
C THR A 7 7.53 -2.60 3.11
N SER A 8 8.59 -3.03 3.79
CA SER A 8 8.80 -4.45 4.13
C SER A 8 7.67 -4.96 5.03
N ALA A 9 7.15 -4.08 5.87
CA ALA A 9 6.11 -4.38 6.79
C ALA A 9 4.72 -4.49 6.16
N CYS A 10 4.40 -3.65 5.18
CA CYS A 10 3.23 -3.84 4.32
C CYS A 10 3.31 -5.21 3.62
N ARG A 11 4.46 -5.55 3.02
CA ARG A 11 4.66 -6.87 2.38
C ARG A 11 4.45 -8.02 3.35
N PHE A 12 4.93 -7.88 4.59
CA PHE A 12 4.69 -8.84 5.66
C PHE A 12 3.19 -9.00 5.93
N ILE A 13 2.46 -7.91 6.19
CA ILE A 13 1.02 -7.93 6.51
C ILE A 13 0.21 -8.56 5.38
N PHE A 14 0.46 -8.17 4.13
CA PHE A 14 -0.25 -8.74 2.98
C PHE A 14 0.06 -10.23 2.79
N THR A 15 1.33 -10.63 2.94
CA THR A 15 1.70 -12.05 2.87
C THR A 15 0.97 -12.84 3.94
N HIS A 16 0.98 -12.37 5.19
CA HIS A 16 0.26 -13.01 6.29
C HIS A 16 -1.25 -13.07 6.03
N GLY A 17 -1.89 -11.96 5.66
CA GLY A 17 -3.33 -11.92 5.39
C GLY A 17 -3.76 -12.87 4.26
N ILE A 18 -2.94 -13.03 3.22
CA ILE A 18 -3.19 -13.99 2.14
C ILE A 18 -3.13 -15.43 2.67
N PHE A 19 -2.09 -15.78 3.43
CA PHE A 19 -1.96 -17.11 4.01
C PHE A 19 -3.09 -17.41 5.00
N ASP A 20 -3.38 -16.49 5.91
CA ASP A 20 -4.47 -16.62 6.90
C ASP A 20 -5.82 -16.80 6.21
N PHE A 21 -6.07 -16.08 5.11
CA PHE A 21 -7.29 -16.26 4.33
C PHE A 21 -7.43 -17.70 3.81
N TYR A 22 -6.39 -18.26 3.19
CA TYR A 22 -6.44 -19.64 2.66
C TYR A 22 -6.24 -20.73 3.72
N GLN A 23 -5.87 -20.37 4.94
CA GLN A 23 -5.79 -21.29 6.07
C GLN A 23 -7.10 -21.35 6.86
N ALA A 24 -7.72 -20.20 7.14
CA ALA A 24 -8.83 -20.09 8.08
C ALA A 24 -10.16 -19.70 7.44
N VAL A 25 -10.17 -18.79 6.46
CA VAL A 25 -11.41 -18.23 5.89
C VAL A 25 -11.92 -19.08 4.72
N ARG A 26 -11.03 -19.43 3.80
CA ARG A 26 -11.30 -20.32 2.65
C ARG A 26 -10.21 -21.38 2.56
N PRO A 27 -10.23 -22.39 3.45
CA PRO A 27 -9.21 -23.43 3.52
C PRO A 27 -8.89 -24.03 2.15
N ASN A 28 -7.64 -23.92 1.71
CA ASN A 28 -7.16 -24.50 0.46
C ASN A 28 -5.68 -24.93 0.56
N PRO A 29 -5.41 -26.17 0.98
CA PRO A 29 -4.03 -26.66 1.17
C PRO A 29 -3.18 -26.63 -0.11
N ALA A 30 -3.79 -26.84 -1.28
CA ALA A 30 -3.08 -26.80 -2.55
C ALA A 30 -2.60 -25.37 -2.89
N VAL A 31 -3.44 -24.37 -2.63
CA VAL A 31 -3.04 -22.96 -2.78
C VAL A 31 -1.98 -22.59 -1.75
N LEU A 32 -2.12 -22.98 -0.48
CA LEU A 32 -1.10 -22.72 0.55
C LEU A 32 0.26 -23.32 0.19
N ALA A 33 0.31 -24.56 -0.30
CA ALA A 33 1.55 -25.19 -0.75
C ALA A 33 2.21 -24.39 -1.90
N ARG A 34 1.41 -23.93 -2.86
CA ARG A 34 1.88 -23.07 -3.96
C ARG A 34 2.37 -21.71 -3.45
N LEU A 35 1.64 -21.08 -2.53
CA LEU A 35 2.02 -19.79 -1.95
C LEU A 35 3.37 -19.89 -1.21
N SER A 36 3.59 -20.96 -0.45
CA SER A 36 4.87 -21.23 0.21
C SER A 36 6.03 -21.34 -0.78
N GLN A 37 5.82 -21.99 -1.93
CA GLN A 37 6.83 -22.08 -3.00
C GLN A 37 7.12 -20.74 -3.68
N LEU A 38 6.18 -19.78 -3.62
CA LEU A 38 6.40 -18.44 -4.14
C LEU A 38 7.25 -17.58 -3.21
N LEU A 39 7.45 -17.95 -1.94
CA LEU A 39 8.31 -17.21 -1.02
C LEU A 39 9.78 -17.54 -1.26
N ASP A 40 10.64 -16.54 -1.04
CA ASP A 40 12.09 -16.76 -1.08
C ASP A 40 12.53 -17.34 0.28
N PRO A 41 13.31 -18.42 0.32
CA PRO A 41 13.65 -19.10 1.57
C PRO A 41 14.53 -18.25 2.50
N GLU A 42 15.32 -17.32 1.97
CA GLU A 42 16.22 -16.47 2.75
C GLU A 42 15.62 -15.08 2.98
N ARG A 43 14.85 -14.58 2.00
CA ARG A 43 14.29 -13.23 1.99
C ARG A 43 12.80 -13.26 1.61
N PRO A 44 11.93 -13.85 2.44
CA PRO A 44 10.54 -14.20 2.09
C PRO A 44 9.73 -13.02 1.54
N PHE A 45 9.99 -11.81 2.00
CA PHE A 45 9.22 -10.62 1.60
C PHE A 45 9.78 -9.86 0.39
N VAL A 46 10.88 -10.27 -0.22
CA VAL A 46 11.40 -9.61 -1.42
C VAL A 46 10.46 -9.85 -2.60
N GLY A 47 10.13 -8.82 -3.39
CA GLY A 47 9.29 -8.99 -4.59
C GLY A 47 7.86 -9.47 -4.35
N ILE A 48 7.32 -9.35 -3.13
CA ILE A 48 5.90 -9.65 -2.85
C ILE A 48 4.99 -8.75 -3.66
N ALA A 49 5.28 -7.45 -3.65
CA ALA A 49 4.62 -6.44 -4.48
C ALA A 49 5.47 -6.07 -5.70
N PRO A 50 4.84 -5.53 -6.77
CA PRO A 50 5.55 -5.12 -7.98
C PRO A 50 6.69 -4.14 -7.71
N THR A 51 7.79 -4.30 -8.46
CA THR A 51 8.89 -3.34 -8.47
C THR A 51 8.75 -2.44 -9.68
N VAL A 52 8.87 -1.13 -9.45
CA VAL A 52 8.84 -0.12 -10.51
C VAL A 52 10.17 0.59 -10.62
N ASP A 53 10.49 1.04 -11.83
CA ASP A 53 11.62 1.91 -12.07
C ASP A 53 11.33 3.38 -11.67
N ARG A 54 12.28 4.28 -11.97
CA ARG A 54 12.12 5.72 -11.73
C ARG A 54 10.97 6.35 -12.52
N ASN A 55 10.63 5.76 -13.68
CA ASN A 55 9.52 6.15 -14.53
C ASN A 55 8.20 5.49 -14.12
N ARG A 56 8.20 4.74 -13.01
CA ARG A 56 7.05 4.04 -12.43
C ARG A 56 6.51 2.89 -13.29
N VAL A 57 7.27 2.45 -14.29
CA VAL A 57 6.95 1.27 -15.09
C VAL A 57 7.24 0.03 -14.26
N VAL A 58 6.30 -0.92 -14.23
CA VAL A 58 6.52 -2.21 -13.57
C VAL A 58 7.63 -2.93 -14.33
N VAL A 59 8.78 -3.06 -13.68
CA VAL A 59 9.95 -3.79 -14.21
C VAL A 59 10.01 -5.21 -13.69
N LYS A 60 9.30 -5.51 -12.61
CA LYS A 60 9.16 -6.86 -12.07
C LYS A 60 7.79 -7.02 -11.43
N GLU A 61 7.07 -8.03 -11.89
CA GLU A 61 5.79 -8.43 -11.33
C GLU A 61 5.91 -8.85 -9.85
N GLY A 62 4.88 -8.53 -9.07
CA GLY A 62 4.77 -8.99 -7.70
C GLY A 62 4.47 -10.49 -7.64
N ARG A 63 5.07 -11.20 -6.68
CA ARG A 63 4.80 -12.62 -6.49
C ARG A 63 3.39 -12.87 -5.97
N LEU A 64 2.93 -12.03 -5.03
CA LEU A 64 1.62 -12.18 -4.39
C LEU A 64 0.67 -11.01 -4.60
N MET A 65 1.17 -9.87 -5.06
CA MET A 65 0.34 -8.67 -5.29
C MET A 65 0.43 -8.21 -6.74
N GLU A 66 -0.64 -7.56 -7.20
CA GLU A 66 -0.76 -6.86 -8.48
C GLU A 66 -0.85 -5.36 -8.23
N ARG A 67 -0.60 -4.56 -9.28
CA ARG A 67 -0.71 -3.10 -9.24
C ARG A 67 -1.76 -2.63 -10.23
N HIS A 68 -2.68 -1.78 -9.76
CA HIS A 68 -3.48 -0.92 -10.62
C HIS A 68 -2.87 0.48 -10.68
N THR A 69 -2.92 1.10 -11.85
CA THR A 69 -2.51 2.49 -12.10
C THR A 69 -3.74 3.33 -12.46
N ASP A 70 -3.56 4.65 -12.44
CA ASP A 70 -4.59 5.62 -12.84
C ASP A 70 -5.89 5.48 -12.02
N VAL A 71 -5.74 5.09 -10.74
CA VAL A 71 -6.85 4.92 -9.80
C VAL A 71 -7.21 6.27 -9.18
N PRO A 72 -8.46 6.75 -9.34
CA PRO A 72 -8.90 8.01 -8.73
C PRO A 72 -8.69 8.03 -7.21
N TRP A 73 -8.40 9.21 -6.67
CA TRP A 73 -8.08 9.38 -5.25
C TRP A 73 -9.21 8.95 -4.29
N ASN A 74 -10.46 8.96 -4.77
CA ASN A 74 -11.66 8.60 -4.03
C ASN A 74 -12.12 7.15 -4.27
N HIS A 75 -11.38 6.36 -5.05
CA HIS A 75 -11.69 4.96 -5.33
C HIS A 75 -10.77 4.06 -4.51
N TRP A 76 -11.34 3.42 -3.49
CA TRP A 76 -10.63 2.53 -2.58
C TRP A 76 -11.44 1.27 -2.28
N VAL A 77 -10.77 0.13 -2.32
CA VAL A 77 -11.30 -1.18 -1.92
C VAL A 77 -10.56 -1.64 -0.66
N PRO A 78 -11.24 -2.13 0.39
CA PRO A 78 -10.56 -2.58 1.60
C PRO A 78 -9.46 -3.61 1.27
N GLY A 79 -8.25 -3.36 1.78
CA GLY A 79 -7.04 -4.10 1.41
C GLY A 79 -6.19 -3.44 0.32
N ASP A 80 -6.63 -2.33 -0.27
CA ASP A 80 -5.80 -1.53 -1.17
C ASP A 80 -4.59 -0.95 -0.41
N TRP A 81 -3.40 -1.12 -0.98
CA TRP A 81 -2.16 -0.51 -0.52
C TRP A 81 -1.80 0.68 -1.42
N GLY A 82 -1.78 1.88 -0.82
CA GLY A 82 -1.34 3.11 -1.46
C GLY A 82 -0.09 3.72 -0.84
N TRP A 83 0.37 4.83 -1.45
CA TRP A 83 1.52 5.60 -0.99
C TRP A 83 1.26 7.09 -1.11
N ILE A 84 1.56 7.83 -0.03
CA ILE A 84 1.56 9.28 0.01
C ILE A 84 3.02 9.73 -0.08
N LYS A 85 3.38 10.50 -1.11
CA LYS A 85 4.71 11.09 -1.26
C LYS A 85 4.84 12.30 -0.32
N ASN A 86 5.99 12.45 0.35
CA ASN A 86 6.37 13.73 0.94
C ASN A 86 6.78 14.72 -0.18
N PRO A 87 6.05 15.83 -0.37
CA PRO A 87 6.31 16.76 -1.46
C PRO A 87 7.49 17.71 -1.19
N ASP A 88 8.00 17.78 0.04
CA ASP A 88 9.05 18.70 0.44
C ASP A 88 10.43 18.04 0.37
N ASP A 89 11.31 18.55 -0.48
CA ASP A 89 12.61 17.93 -0.78
C ASP A 89 13.51 17.80 0.46
N LYS A 90 13.49 18.80 1.35
CA LYS A 90 14.33 18.80 2.55
C LYS A 90 13.92 17.72 3.54
N SER A 91 12.64 17.70 3.92
CA SER A 91 12.15 16.68 4.87
C SER A 91 12.09 15.29 4.25
N ALA A 92 11.99 15.17 2.91
CA ALA A 92 12.02 13.87 2.24
C ALA A 92 13.41 13.20 2.23
N GLU A 93 14.49 13.94 2.49
CA GLU A 93 15.84 13.37 2.65
C GLU A 93 16.07 12.75 4.03
N GLU A 94 15.20 13.05 5.01
CA GLU A 94 15.25 12.42 6.33
C GLU A 94 14.78 10.95 6.23
N LEU A 95 15.57 10.04 6.77
CA LEU A 95 15.29 8.60 6.71
C LEU A 95 13.93 8.28 7.33
N GLY A 96 13.03 7.70 6.53
CA GLY A 96 11.66 7.36 6.94
C GLY A 96 10.62 8.46 6.71
N SER A 97 11.05 9.63 6.18
CA SER A 97 10.19 10.77 5.84
C SER A 97 10.03 10.94 4.32
N GLU A 98 10.41 9.95 3.52
CA GLU A 98 10.27 9.98 2.05
C GLU A 98 8.78 9.97 1.62
N GLY A 99 7.93 9.46 2.50
CA GLY A 99 6.49 9.34 2.35
C GLY A 99 5.91 8.29 3.28
N CYS A 100 4.65 7.93 3.05
CA CYS A 100 3.92 7.02 3.92
C CYS A 100 3.17 5.95 3.13
N ASN A 101 3.38 4.68 3.49
CA ASN A 101 2.52 3.58 3.05
C ASN A 101 1.19 3.67 3.81
N ILE A 102 0.08 3.55 3.08
CA ILE A 102 -1.26 3.49 3.66
C ILE A 102 -1.98 2.24 3.16
N ILE A 103 -2.73 1.59 4.04
CA ILE A 103 -3.60 0.46 3.70
C ILE A 103 -5.03 0.89 4.03
N TYR A 104 -5.93 0.77 3.06
CA TYR A 104 -7.33 1.09 3.29
C TYR A 104 -8.00 -0.04 4.08
N ALA A 105 -8.45 0.26 5.30
CA ALA A 105 -9.09 -0.70 6.19
C ALA A 105 -10.61 -0.84 5.94
N GLY A 106 -11.20 0.07 5.15
CA GLY A 106 -12.64 0.19 4.96
C GLY A 106 -13.25 1.31 5.80
N GLY A 107 -14.50 1.69 5.50
CA GLY A 107 -15.24 2.71 6.25
C GLY A 107 -14.62 4.12 6.21
N GLY A 108 -13.82 4.44 5.19
CA GLY A 108 -13.08 5.72 5.12
C GLY A 108 -11.79 5.77 5.96
N CYS A 109 -11.41 4.66 6.59
CA CYS A 109 -10.25 4.57 7.48
C CYS A 109 -9.04 3.93 6.79
N PHE A 110 -7.87 4.46 7.12
CA PHE A 110 -6.57 4.05 6.65
C PHE A 110 -5.68 3.75 7.85
N VAL A 111 -4.83 2.74 7.68
CA VAL A 111 -3.81 2.35 8.64
C VAL A 111 -2.45 2.37 7.97
N ASN A 112 -1.41 2.54 8.78
CA ASN A 112 -0.04 2.29 8.34
C ASN A 112 0.64 1.32 9.32
N TYR A 113 1.88 0.95 9.02
CA TYR A 113 2.57 -0.09 9.80
C TYR A 113 3.06 0.37 11.17
N TYR A 114 3.44 1.64 11.30
CA TYR A 114 3.79 2.18 12.60
C TYR A 114 2.52 2.22 13.46
N PRO A 115 2.61 2.10 14.80
CA PRO A 115 1.45 1.98 15.67
C PRO A 115 0.64 3.28 15.72
N GLU A 116 -0.08 3.56 14.63
CA GLU A 116 -1.06 4.61 14.56
C GLU A 116 -2.38 4.03 15.03
N ARG A 117 -2.65 4.30 16.30
CA ARG A 117 -3.99 4.17 16.86
C ARG A 117 -4.42 5.56 17.29
N PRO A 118 -5.63 6.02 16.89
CA PRO A 118 -6.62 5.33 16.04
C PRO A 118 -6.27 5.34 14.53
N PRO A 119 -6.95 4.52 13.70
CA PRO A 119 -6.93 4.66 12.24
C PRO A 119 -7.31 6.08 11.81
N LYS A 120 -6.76 6.53 10.67
CA LYS A 120 -6.91 7.89 10.16
C LYS A 120 -7.78 7.93 8.91
N THR A 121 -8.45 9.05 8.66
CA THR A 121 -9.02 9.32 7.33
C THR A 121 -7.91 9.58 6.31
N LEU A 122 -8.24 9.54 5.02
CA LEU A 122 -7.27 9.88 3.96
C LEU A 122 -6.69 11.28 4.16
N ASP A 123 -7.54 12.24 4.51
CA ASP A 123 -7.13 13.63 4.71
C ASP A 123 -6.20 13.78 5.91
N GLN A 124 -6.48 13.09 7.02
CA GLN A 124 -5.57 13.06 8.17
C GLN A 124 -4.20 12.49 7.78
N ALA A 125 -4.17 11.38 7.04
CA ALA A 125 -2.92 10.79 6.56
C ALA A 125 -2.14 11.74 5.62
N ILE A 126 -2.82 12.45 4.71
CA ILE A 126 -2.21 13.46 3.83
C ILE A 126 -1.67 14.63 4.64
N LYS A 127 -2.48 15.20 5.55
CA LYS A 127 -2.07 16.30 6.43
C LYS A 127 -0.85 15.94 7.24
N ARG A 128 -0.82 14.74 7.84
CA ARG A 128 0.34 14.26 8.59
C ARG A 128 1.62 14.31 7.77
N VAL A 129 1.61 13.71 6.57
CA VAL A 129 2.81 13.71 5.70
C VAL A 129 3.15 15.14 5.25
N TYR A 130 2.15 15.96 4.96
CA TYR A 130 2.37 17.36 4.59
C TYR A 130 2.96 18.18 5.73
N GLY A 131 2.63 17.85 6.98
CA GLY A 131 3.09 18.54 8.19
C GLY A 131 4.57 18.35 8.50
N TRP A 132 5.19 17.28 8.01
CA TRP A 132 6.61 16.98 8.23
C TRP A 132 7.54 18.13 7.83
N ARG A 133 7.22 18.84 6.74
CA ARG A 133 8.00 20.01 6.30
C ARG A 133 8.01 21.17 7.30
N PHE A 134 7.03 21.20 8.21
CA PHE A 134 6.88 22.23 9.24
C PHE A 134 7.20 21.70 10.63
N GLY A 135 7.45 20.40 10.79
CA GLY A 135 7.52 19.75 12.10
C GLY A 135 6.20 19.83 12.87
N LEU A 136 5.06 19.83 12.17
CA LEU A 136 3.72 19.95 12.76
C LEU A 136 2.95 18.63 12.66
N GLU A 137 2.10 18.40 13.66
CA GLU A 137 1.12 17.32 13.66
C GLU A 137 -0.09 17.65 12.78
N GLU A 138 -0.82 16.63 12.35
CA GLU A 138 -1.98 16.80 11.45
C GLU A 138 -3.09 17.69 12.03
N SER A 139 -3.21 17.73 13.37
CA SER A 139 -4.21 18.52 14.09
C SER A 139 -3.87 20.01 14.12
N GLU A 140 -2.59 20.36 13.93
CA GLU A 140 -2.09 21.73 13.96
C GLU A 140 -2.21 22.41 12.59
N LEU A 141 -2.38 21.62 11.53
CA LEU A 141 -2.53 22.14 10.18
C LEU A 141 -3.97 22.57 9.91
N ASP A 142 -4.16 23.82 9.54
CA ASP A 142 -5.40 24.31 8.95
C ASP A 142 -5.17 24.56 7.45
N LEU A 143 -5.59 23.61 6.62
CA LEU A 143 -5.38 23.65 5.17
C LEU A 143 -6.68 24.04 4.48
N SER A 144 -6.61 24.93 3.49
CA SER A 144 -7.76 25.29 2.67
C SER A 144 -8.31 24.07 1.92
N ALA A 145 -9.60 24.11 1.58
CA ALA A 145 -10.24 23.05 0.80
C ALA A 145 -9.55 22.84 -0.57
N ASP A 146 -9.15 23.93 -1.24
CA ASP A 146 -8.45 23.88 -2.52
C ASP A 146 -7.08 23.20 -2.40
N LEU A 147 -6.33 23.52 -1.33
CA LEU A 147 -5.05 22.85 -1.07
C LEU A 147 -5.27 21.38 -0.78
N MET A 148 -6.25 21.01 0.05
CA MET A 148 -6.58 19.61 0.29
C MET A 148 -6.96 18.87 -1.00
N GLN A 149 -7.73 19.50 -1.88
CA GLN A 149 -8.08 18.93 -3.18
C GLN A 149 -6.84 18.70 -4.06
N GLN A 150 -5.90 19.64 -4.05
CA GLN A 150 -4.62 19.53 -4.76
C GLN A 150 -3.74 18.40 -4.18
N LEU A 151 -3.62 18.30 -2.86
CA LEU A 151 -2.77 17.29 -2.22
C LEU A 151 -3.29 15.86 -2.43
N ARG A 152 -4.59 15.66 -2.67
CA ARG A 152 -5.17 14.36 -3.02
C ARG A 152 -4.81 13.88 -4.44
N GLN A 153 -4.25 14.74 -5.30
CA GLN A 153 -3.86 14.36 -6.66
C GLN A 153 -2.55 13.56 -6.68
N ASP A 154 -2.26 12.90 -7.81
CA ASP A 154 -0.96 12.27 -8.03
C ASP A 154 0.17 13.31 -7.99
N PRO A 155 1.37 12.96 -7.48
CA PRO A 155 2.53 13.84 -7.54
C PRO A 155 2.88 14.37 -8.94
N ARG A 156 2.48 13.68 -10.03
CA ARG A 156 2.61 14.18 -11.41
C ARG A 156 1.78 15.44 -11.67
N SER A 157 0.68 15.61 -10.95
CA SER A 157 -0.21 16.77 -11.02
C SER A 157 0.03 17.74 -9.87
N GLY A 158 1.16 17.61 -9.14
CA GLY A 158 1.51 18.45 -8.00
C GLY A 158 0.83 18.09 -6.69
N GLY A 159 0.25 16.88 -6.57
CA GLY A 159 -0.31 16.37 -5.32
C GLY A 159 0.65 15.46 -4.55
N MET A 160 0.11 14.65 -3.64
CA MET A 160 0.88 13.75 -2.78
C MET A 160 0.49 12.27 -2.92
N LEU A 161 -0.79 11.99 -3.18
CA LEU A 161 -1.31 10.63 -3.20
C LEU A 161 -1.04 9.98 -4.55
N ARG A 162 -0.19 8.94 -4.58
CA ARG A 162 0.01 8.21 -5.84
C ARG A 162 -1.30 7.58 -6.30
N ASP A 163 -1.58 7.61 -7.59
CA ASP A 163 -2.75 6.97 -8.21
C ASP A 163 -2.53 5.48 -8.52
N VAL A 164 -1.66 4.83 -7.75
CA VAL A 164 -1.41 3.40 -7.83
C VAL A 164 -1.96 2.69 -6.60
N ARG A 165 -2.50 1.49 -6.78
CA ARG A 165 -2.94 0.60 -5.70
C ARG A 165 -2.30 -0.77 -5.89
N ASP A 166 -1.55 -1.21 -4.89
CA ASP A 166 -1.12 -2.61 -4.83
C ASP A 166 -2.20 -3.41 -4.08
N TYR A 167 -2.56 -4.58 -4.60
CA TYR A 167 -3.60 -5.43 -4.00
C TYR A 167 -3.26 -6.93 -4.17
N PRO A 168 -3.80 -7.82 -3.31
CA PRO A 168 -3.55 -9.25 -3.40
C PRO A 168 -4.03 -9.87 -4.72
N LYS A 169 -3.20 -10.72 -5.33
CA LYS A 169 -3.61 -11.55 -6.47
C LYS A 169 -4.75 -12.49 -6.08
N ARG A 170 -5.55 -12.87 -7.07
CA ARG A 170 -6.51 -13.97 -6.91
C ARG A 170 -5.80 -15.30 -7.12
N PHE A 171 -5.75 -16.14 -6.08
CA PHE A 171 -5.23 -17.49 -6.19
C PHE A 171 -6.38 -18.48 -6.32
N GLY A 172 -6.55 -19.02 -7.53
CA GLY A 172 -7.46 -20.11 -7.83
C GLY A 172 -6.70 -21.35 -8.32
N VAL A 173 -7.35 -22.51 -8.25
CA VAL A 173 -6.94 -23.63 -9.10
C VAL A 173 -7.26 -23.21 -10.53
N VAL A 174 -6.25 -23.19 -11.41
CA VAL A 174 -6.53 -23.24 -12.86
C VAL A 174 -7.05 -24.65 -13.12
N GLY A 175 -8.33 -24.87 -12.84
CA GLY A 175 -9.08 -25.97 -13.44
C GLY A 175 -9.45 -25.57 -14.86
N PRO A 176 -9.75 -26.54 -15.76
CA PRO A 176 -10.27 -26.20 -17.07
C PRO A 176 -11.50 -25.29 -16.90
N ALA A 177 -11.64 -24.30 -17.79
CA ALA A 177 -12.85 -23.48 -17.85
C ALA A 177 -14.08 -24.41 -17.86
N PRO A 178 -15.17 -24.06 -17.16
CA PRO A 178 -16.39 -24.85 -17.26
C PRO A 178 -16.74 -24.99 -18.75
N PRO A 179 -17.06 -26.20 -19.23
CA PRO A 179 -17.46 -26.35 -20.62
C PRO A 179 -18.71 -25.50 -20.86
N GLY A 180 -18.58 -24.45 -21.66
CA GLY A 180 -19.69 -23.56 -22.05
C GLY A 180 -19.56 -22.07 -21.71
N ALA A 181 -18.35 -21.53 -21.55
CA ALA A 181 -18.13 -20.08 -21.67
C ALA A 181 -17.65 -19.71 -23.08
#